data_AF-A0A3A4RQ54-F1
#
_entry.id   AF-A0A3A4RQ54-F1
#
_cell.length_a   1.000
_cell.length_b   1.000
_cell.length_c   1.000
_cell.angle_alpha   90.00
_cell.angle_beta   90.00
_cell.angle_gamma   90.00
#
_symmetry.space_group_name_H-M   'P 1'
#
loop_
_entity.id
_entity.type
_entity.pdbx_description
1 polymer ?
#
loop_
_entity_poly.entity_id
_entity_poly.type
_entity_poly.pdbx_seq_one_letter_code
_entity_poly.pdbx_strand_id
1 'polypeptide(L)'
;MKKNSYLFRCPECATRNKIPAEKVGDRAVCGKCKAALDTAQLLEDRAVIVTDGDFQAKVLRSPLPVLLDCWAPWCGPCKMMGPVLDELAREWKGRVRVCKINIDENQITANRFQVQSIPTLLVFDRGIQKDSMNGALPKHQIATRMASYL
;
A
#
# COMPACT_ATOMS: atom_id res chain seq x y z
N MET A 1 10.52 5.41 18.80
CA MET A 1 11.95 5.27 18.37
C MET A 1 12.00 5.42 16.86
N LYS A 2 12.82 6.34 16.31
CA LYS A 2 12.98 6.47 14.85
C LYS A 2 13.71 5.21 14.34
N LYS A 3 13.19 4.56 13.28
CA LYS A 3 13.86 3.39 12.69
C LYS A 3 15.20 3.81 12.10
N ASN A 4 16.26 3.05 12.36
CA ASN A 4 17.57 3.27 11.75
C ASN A 4 17.62 2.79 10.28
N SER A 5 16.66 1.96 9.86
CA SER A 5 16.58 1.45 8.49
C SER A 5 15.21 0.87 8.15
N TYR A 6 14.89 0.83 6.86
CA TYR A 6 13.71 0.18 6.29
C TYR A 6 14.10 -1.06 5.47
N LEU A 7 13.14 -1.96 5.24
CA LEU A 7 13.28 -3.05 4.29
C LEU A 7 12.54 -2.68 3.01
N PHE A 8 13.24 -2.74 1.88
CA PHE A 8 12.72 -2.39 0.57
C PHE A 8 12.89 -3.58 -0.38
N ARG A 9 11.78 -4.13 -0.86
CA ARG A 9 11.83 -5.23 -1.83
C ARG A 9 12.09 -4.68 -3.23
N CYS A 10 13.09 -5.21 -3.92
CA CYS A 10 13.35 -4.83 -5.31
C CYS A 10 12.17 -5.25 -6.21
N PRO A 11 11.56 -4.31 -6.97
CA PRO A 11 10.45 -4.61 -7.89
C PRO A 11 10.83 -5.54 -9.06
N GLU A 12 12.12 -5.71 -9.35
CA GLU A 12 12.62 -6.55 -10.45
C GLU A 12 12.94 -7.98 -10.01
N CYS A 13 13.63 -8.17 -8.87
CA CYS A 13 14.13 -9.48 -8.45
C CYS A 13 13.62 -9.96 -7.08
N ALA A 14 12.70 -9.21 -6.46
CA ALA A 14 12.12 -9.46 -5.15
C ALA A 14 13.10 -9.55 -3.97
N THR A 15 14.39 -9.25 -4.17
CA THR A 15 15.39 -9.24 -3.10
C THR A 15 15.09 -8.13 -2.10
N ARG A 16 15.20 -8.42 -0.81
CA ARG A 16 15.07 -7.43 0.26
C ARG A 16 16.37 -6.64 0.38
N ASN A 17 16.28 -5.32 0.35
CA ASN A 17 17.39 -4.41 0.53
C ASN A 17 17.15 -3.63 1.81
N LYS A 18 18.17 -3.51 2.66
CA LYS A 18 18.12 -2.68 3.85
C LYS A 18 18.49 -1.25 3.44
N ILE A 19 17.58 -0.32 3.62
CA ILE A 19 17.77 1.09 3.27
C ILE A 19 17.93 1.87 4.59
N PRO A 20 19.11 2.44 4.89
CA PRO A 20 19.28 3.32 6.04
C PRO A 20 18.30 4.51 5.97
N ALA A 21 17.70 4.89 7.09
CA ALA A 21 16.61 5.87 7.09
C ALA A 21 17.06 7.25 6.59
N GLU A 22 18.32 7.60 6.85
CA GLU A 22 18.98 8.83 6.42
C GLU A 22 19.33 8.86 4.92
N LYS A 23 19.28 7.70 4.23
CA LYS A 23 19.57 7.57 2.79
C LYS A 23 18.32 7.35 1.94
N VAL A 24 17.14 7.48 2.52
CA VAL A 24 15.89 7.34 1.77
C VAL A 24 15.73 8.56 0.85
N GLY A 25 15.48 8.31 -0.44
CA GLY A 25 15.42 9.35 -1.47
C GLY A 25 16.73 9.54 -2.24
N ASP A 26 17.85 9.03 -1.71
CA ASP A 26 19.11 8.98 -2.44
C ASP A 26 19.06 7.92 -3.55
N ARG A 27 20.04 7.98 -4.47
CA ARG A 27 20.25 6.95 -5.49
C ARG A 27 20.59 5.61 -4.83
N ALA A 28 19.61 4.72 -4.77
CA ALA A 28 19.77 3.36 -4.28
C ALA A 28 19.67 2.34 -5.43
N VAL A 29 20.40 1.23 -5.30
CA VAL A 29 20.34 0.09 -6.23
C VAL A 29 20.14 -1.21 -5.47
N CYS A 30 19.54 -2.20 -6.13
CA CYS A 30 19.41 -3.52 -5.55
C CYS A 30 20.78 -4.19 -5.40
N GLY A 31 21.06 -4.73 -4.22
CA GLY A 31 22.30 -5.47 -3.96
C GLY A 31 22.50 -6.67 -4.88
N LYS A 32 21.41 -7.33 -5.30
CA LYS A 32 21.41 -8.53 -6.16
C LYS A 32 21.43 -8.20 -7.65
N CYS A 33 20.36 -7.60 -8.19
CA CYS A 33 20.23 -7.39 -9.64
C CYS A 33 20.70 -6.01 -10.13
N LYS A 34 21.16 -5.13 -9.22
CA LYS A 34 21.64 -3.77 -9.53
C LYS A 34 20.60 -2.80 -10.12
N ALA A 35 19.34 -3.22 -10.27
CA ALA A 35 18.25 -2.33 -10.66
C ALA A 35 18.13 -1.14 -9.69
N ALA A 36 17.78 0.04 -10.23
CA ALA A 36 17.49 1.22 -9.43
C ALA A 36 16.30 0.97 -8.50
N LEU A 37 16.38 1.52 -7.28
CA LEU A 37 15.33 1.42 -6.27
C LEU A 37 14.77 2.82 -6.00
N ASP A 38 13.49 3.01 -6.29
CA ASP A 38 12.76 4.22 -5.93
C ASP A 38 12.40 4.18 -4.43
N THR A 39 13.38 4.54 -3.60
CA THR A 39 13.21 4.50 -2.14
C THR A 39 12.33 5.63 -1.60
N ALA A 40 12.00 6.64 -2.40
CA ALA A 40 11.11 7.73 -1.98
C ALA A 40 9.72 7.21 -1.55
N GLN A 41 9.30 6.05 -2.07
CA GLN A 41 8.07 5.36 -1.66
C GLN A 41 8.03 5.03 -0.16
N LEU A 42 9.18 4.93 0.52
CA LEU A 42 9.25 4.72 1.97
C LEU A 42 8.81 5.96 2.77
N LEU A 43 8.75 7.14 2.14
CA LEU A 43 8.39 8.41 2.78
C LEU A 43 6.91 8.76 2.62
N GLU A 44 6.16 7.98 1.85
CA GLU A 44 4.72 8.16 1.67
C GLU A 44 3.99 7.99 3.01
N ASP A 45 3.28 9.03 3.42
CA ASP A 45 2.60 9.14 4.72
C ASP A 45 1.10 9.45 4.57
N ARG A 46 0.57 9.25 3.37
CA ARG A 46 -0.85 9.41 3.00
C ARG A 46 -1.25 8.36 1.97
N ALA A 47 -2.55 8.14 1.82
CA ALA A 47 -3.04 7.19 0.83
C ALA A 47 -2.65 7.61 -0.60
N VAL A 48 -1.95 6.74 -1.33
CA VAL A 48 -1.58 6.98 -2.73
C VAL A 48 -2.74 6.65 -3.65
N ILE A 49 -3.07 7.55 -4.55
CA ILE A 49 -4.08 7.31 -5.58
C ILE A 49 -3.55 6.30 -6.59
N VAL A 50 -4.32 5.25 -6.83
CA VAL A 50 -4.08 4.19 -7.80
C VAL A 50 -5.15 4.25 -8.87
N THR A 51 -4.76 3.90 -10.10
CA THR A 51 -5.63 3.73 -11.25
C THR A 51 -5.40 2.37 -11.90
N ASP A 52 -6.27 1.93 -12.80
CA ASP A 52 -6.08 0.71 -13.57
C ASP A 52 -4.74 0.72 -14.34
N GLY A 53 -4.32 1.89 -14.84
CA GLY A 53 -3.09 2.05 -15.62
C GLY A 53 -1.79 1.92 -14.81
N ASP A 54 -1.83 2.19 -13.50
CA ASP A 54 -0.67 2.11 -12.62
C ASP A 54 -0.78 1.06 -11.50
N PHE A 55 -1.88 0.31 -11.45
CA PHE A 55 -2.14 -0.73 -10.45
C PHE A 55 -1.00 -1.72 -10.34
N GLN A 56 -0.47 -2.18 -11.48
CA GLN A 56 0.65 -3.13 -11.50
C GLN A 56 1.88 -2.54 -10.82
N ALA A 57 2.22 -1.28 -11.08
CA ALA A 57 3.40 -0.62 -10.54
C ALA A 57 3.24 -0.26 -9.06
N LYS A 58 2.11 0.33 -8.68
CA LYS A 58 1.86 0.85 -7.33
C LYS A 58 1.42 -0.21 -6.32
N VAL A 59 0.71 -1.25 -6.77
CA VAL A 59 0.16 -2.30 -5.89
C VAL A 59 0.93 -3.61 -6.06
N LEU A 60 0.91 -4.20 -7.26
CA LEU A 60 1.42 -5.56 -7.44
C LEU A 60 2.94 -5.67 -7.34
N ARG A 61 3.65 -4.66 -7.84
CA ARG A 61 5.12 -4.57 -7.79
C ARG A 61 5.62 -3.72 -6.61
N SER A 62 4.73 -3.42 -5.66
CA SER A 62 5.09 -2.61 -4.50
C SER A 62 6.27 -3.22 -3.73
N PRO A 63 7.25 -2.39 -3.31
CA PRO A 63 8.37 -2.83 -2.50
C PRO A 63 7.96 -3.18 -1.05
N LEU A 64 6.76 -2.75 -0.64
CA LEU A 64 6.14 -2.96 0.67
C LEU A 64 4.79 -3.70 0.53
N PRO A 65 4.30 -4.40 1.57
CA PRO A 65 2.89 -4.77 1.66
C PRO A 65 1.98 -3.56 1.42
N VAL A 66 0.82 -3.79 0.79
CA VAL A 66 -0.13 -2.74 0.40
C VAL A 66 -1.47 -2.98 1.08
N LEU A 67 -2.02 -1.93 1.68
CA LEU A 67 -3.43 -1.84 2.04
C LEU A 67 -4.12 -0.93 1.02
N LEU A 68 -5.04 -1.47 0.23
CA LEU A 68 -5.74 -0.75 -0.83
C LEU A 68 -7.20 -0.53 -0.44
N ASP A 69 -7.60 0.73 -0.34
CA ASP A 69 -8.99 1.17 -0.14
C ASP A 69 -9.73 1.30 -1.47
N CYS A 70 -10.73 0.44 -1.67
CA CYS A 70 -11.66 0.50 -2.79
C CYS A 70 -12.85 1.36 -2.36
N TRP A 71 -12.99 2.53 -2.98
CA TRP A 71 -13.93 3.57 -2.56
C TRP A 71 -14.63 4.22 -3.75
N ALA A 72 -15.60 5.10 -3.47
CA ALA A 72 -16.22 6.00 -4.44
C ALA A 72 -16.65 7.32 -3.75
N PRO A 73 -16.76 8.45 -4.48
CA PRO A 73 -17.03 9.76 -3.86
C PRO A 73 -18.44 9.91 -3.26
N TRP A 74 -19.40 9.11 -3.71
CA TRP A 74 -20.77 9.10 -3.21
C TRP A 74 -20.95 8.21 -1.96
N CYS A 75 -19.95 7.39 -1.62
CA CYS A 75 -20.01 6.46 -0.49
C CYS A 75 -19.77 7.18 0.84
N GLY A 76 -20.84 7.37 1.62
CA GLY A 76 -20.77 7.98 2.97
C GLY A 76 -19.77 7.30 3.91
N PRO A 77 -19.85 5.96 4.12
CA PRO A 77 -18.88 5.25 4.96
C PRO A 77 -17.43 5.38 4.49
N CYS A 78 -17.19 5.45 3.18
CA CYS A 78 -15.85 5.65 2.62
C CYS A 78 -15.25 7.00 3.04
N LYS A 79 -16.06 8.07 3.10
CA LYS A 79 -15.62 9.39 3.57
C LYS A 79 -15.15 9.35 5.03
N MET A 80 -15.77 8.51 5.86
CA MET A 80 -15.35 8.32 7.26
C MET A 80 -14.04 7.53 7.36
N MET A 81 -13.80 6.59 6.44
CA MET A 81 -12.59 5.78 6.40
C MET A 81 -11.35 6.55 5.94
N GLY A 82 -11.50 7.53 5.04
CA GLY A 82 -10.38 8.29 4.48
C GLY A 82 -9.39 8.83 5.53
N PRO A 83 -9.85 9.61 6.53
CA PRO A 83 -8.97 10.12 7.60
C PRO A 83 -8.27 9.02 8.42
N VAL A 84 -8.98 7.89 8.67
CA VAL A 84 -8.41 6.75 9.40
C VAL A 84 -7.28 6.10 8.59
N LEU A 85 -7.47 5.95 7.29
CA LEU A 85 -6.47 5.38 6.39
C LEU A 85 -5.26 6.30 6.20
N ASP A 86 -5.46 7.61 6.15
CA ASP A 86 -4.37 8.59 6.13
C ASP A 86 -3.57 8.57 7.45
N GLU A 87 -4.23 8.41 8.59
CA GLU A 87 -3.55 8.23 9.88
C GLU A 87 -2.71 6.95 9.91
N LEU A 88 -3.27 5.83 9.43
CA LEU A 88 -2.56 4.56 9.30
C LEU A 88 -1.36 4.67 8.34
N ALA A 89 -1.48 5.42 7.24
CA ALA A 89 -0.38 5.67 6.32
C ALA A 89 0.80 6.35 7.02
N ARG A 90 0.55 7.32 7.90
CA ARG A 90 1.59 7.97 8.71
C ARG A 90 2.24 7.00 9.70
N GLU A 91 1.44 6.21 10.42
CA GLU A 91 1.94 5.28 11.43
C GLU A 91 2.73 4.10 10.84
N TRP A 92 2.34 3.66 9.65
CA TRP A 92 2.93 2.51 8.98
C TRP A 92 3.94 2.87 7.91
N LYS A 93 4.28 4.16 7.81
CA LYS A 93 5.29 4.69 6.89
C LYS A 93 6.56 3.83 6.88
N GLY A 94 6.98 3.47 5.67
CA GLY A 94 8.14 2.60 5.42
C GLY A 94 7.95 1.13 5.81
N ARG A 95 6.73 0.70 6.16
CA ARG A 95 6.36 -0.71 6.43
C ARG A 95 5.23 -1.20 5.55
N VAL A 96 4.16 -0.44 5.48
CA VAL A 96 2.99 -0.71 4.66
C VAL A 96 2.71 0.52 3.82
N ARG A 97 2.43 0.30 2.54
CA ARG A 97 1.93 1.35 1.64
C ARG A 97 0.40 1.37 1.72
N VAL A 98 -0.18 2.52 2.00
CA VAL A 98 -1.63 2.71 1.93
C VAL A 98 -1.97 3.32 0.58
N CYS A 99 -2.90 2.70 -0.13
CA CYS A 99 -3.36 3.11 -1.44
C CYS A 99 -4.88 3.29 -1.42
N LYS A 100 -5.41 4.07 -2.37
CA LYS A 100 -6.84 4.19 -2.62
C LYS A 100 -7.14 4.15 -4.11
N ILE A 101 -8.23 3.50 -4.48
CA ILE A 101 -8.70 3.41 -5.87
C ILE A 101 -10.19 3.69 -5.94
N ASN A 102 -10.57 4.61 -6.83
CA ASN A 102 -11.97 4.90 -7.12
C ASN A 102 -12.52 3.82 -8.04
N ILE A 103 -13.44 3.00 -7.56
CA ILE A 103 -13.95 1.85 -8.33
C ILE A 103 -14.87 2.25 -9.50
N ASP A 104 -15.47 3.44 -9.46
CA ASP A 104 -16.30 3.94 -10.58
C ASP A 104 -15.44 4.20 -11.84
N GLU A 105 -14.22 4.70 -11.62
CA GLU A 105 -13.26 5.08 -12.68
C GLU A 105 -12.33 3.93 -13.06
N ASN A 106 -12.27 2.86 -12.24
CA ASN A 106 -11.28 1.79 -12.36
C ASN A 106 -11.96 0.40 -12.32
N GLN A 107 -12.86 0.19 -13.29
CA GLN A 107 -13.70 -0.99 -13.37
C GLN A 107 -12.91 -2.29 -13.62
N ILE A 108 -11.72 -2.21 -14.23
CA ILE A 108 -10.90 -3.41 -14.47
C ILE A 108 -10.46 -3.98 -13.14
N THR A 109 -9.91 -3.15 -12.25
CA THR A 109 -9.52 -3.56 -10.90
C THR A 109 -10.73 -3.99 -10.08
N ALA A 110 -11.83 -3.24 -10.11
CA ALA A 110 -13.04 -3.57 -9.36
C ALA A 110 -13.58 -4.96 -9.73
N ASN A 111 -13.67 -5.26 -11.04
CA ASN A 111 -14.11 -6.56 -11.54
C ASN A 111 -13.11 -7.68 -11.23
N ARG A 112 -11.81 -7.42 -11.45
CA ARG A 112 -10.74 -8.41 -11.21
C ARG A 112 -10.72 -8.93 -9.78
N PHE A 113 -10.96 -8.05 -8.81
CA PHE A 113 -10.97 -8.40 -7.38
C PHE A 113 -12.37 -8.55 -6.81
N GLN A 114 -13.40 -8.59 -7.67
CA GLN A 114 -14.79 -8.81 -7.31
C GLN A 114 -15.27 -7.89 -6.18
N VAL A 115 -14.96 -6.59 -6.28
CA VAL A 115 -15.39 -5.59 -5.31
C VAL A 115 -16.90 -5.36 -5.48
N GLN A 116 -17.70 -6.05 -4.65
CA GLN A 116 -19.17 -6.00 -4.71
C GLN A 116 -19.78 -4.92 -3.80
N SER A 117 -19.03 -4.42 -2.83
CA SER A 117 -19.46 -3.38 -1.91
C SER A 117 -18.29 -2.47 -1.55
N ILE A 118 -18.61 -1.25 -1.13
CA ILE A 118 -17.62 -0.27 -0.68
C ILE A 118 -18.00 0.34 0.67
N PRO A 119 -17.01 0.69 1.52
CA PRO A 119 -15.57 0.51 1.29
C PRO A 119 -15.18 -0.98 1.38
N THR A 120 -14.20 -1.38 0.57
CA THR A 120 -13.55 -2.69 0.69
C THR A 120 -12.05 -2.46 0.76
N LEU A 121 -11.39 -3.00 1.78
CA LEU A 121 -9.94 -2.94 1.91
C LEU A 121 -9.33 -4.26 1.44
N LEU A 122 -8.44 -4.18 0.46
CA LEU A 122 -7.69 -5.32 -0.06
C LEU A 122 -6.25 -5.28 0.45
N VAL A 123 -5.71 -6.44 0.84
CA VAL A 123 -4.32 -6.55 1.30
C VAL A 123 -3.50 -7.28 0.26
N PHE A 124 -2.36 -6.71 -0.13
CA PHE A 124 -1.41 -7.33 -1.05
C PHE A 124 -0.03 -7.47 -0.41
N ASP A 125 0.61 -8.62 -0.58
CA ASP A 125 2.06 -8.79 -0.34
C ASP A 125 2.63 -9.61 -1.49
N ARG A 126 3.76 -9.14 -2.04
CA ARG A 126 4.47 -9.77 -3.17
C ARG A 126 3.59 -9.95 -4.42
N GLY A 127 2.73 -8.97 -4.70
CA GLY A 127 1.83 -9.02 -5.84
C GLY A 127 0.70 -10.04 -5.74
N ILE A 128 0.48 -10.62 -4.56
CA ILE A 128 -0.60 -11.58 -4.30
C ILE A 128 -1.56 -10.94 -3.30
N GLN A 129 -2.86 -11.01 -3.59
CA GLN A 129 -3.89 -10.65 -2.63
C GLN A 129 -3.86 -11.65 -1.46
N LYS A 130 -3.71 -11.13 -0.25
CA LYS A 130 -3.59 -11.91 0.98
C LYS A 130 -4.86 -11.90 1.82
N ASP A 131 -5.64 -10.83 1.72
CA ASP A 131 -6.84 -10.65 2.53
C ASP A 131 -7.82 -9.66 1.87
N SER A 132 -9.07 -9.68 2.32
CA SER A 132 -10.13 -8.73 1.99
C SER A 132 -10.96 -8.42 3.22
N MET A 133 -11.25 -7.15 3.44
CA MET A 133 -12.07 -6.65 4.54
C MET A 133 -13.19 -5.78 3.98
N ASN A 134 -14.43 -6.23 4.15
CA ASN A 134 -15.59 -5.54 3.59
C ASN A 134 -16.24 -4.63 4.65
N GLY A 135 -16.65 -3.43 4.22
CA GLY A 135 -17.31 -2.45 5.06
C GLY A 135 -16.35 -1.51 5.80
N ALA A 136 -16.91 -0.49 6.43
CA ALA A 136 -16.15 0.44 7.25
C ALA A 136 -15.75 -0.24 8.57
N LEU A 137 -14.46 -0.23 8.89
CA LEU A 137 -13.90 -0.88 10.07
C LEU A 137 -13.19 0.12 10.98
N PRO A 138 -13.28 -0.06 12.31
CA PRO A 138 -12.45 0.68 13.24
C PRO A 138 -10.95 0.44 13.00
N LYS A 139 -10.13 1.47 13.21
CA LYS A 139 -8.67 1.43 13.05
C LYS A 139 -7.99 0.21 13.70
N HIS A 140 -8.41 -0.17 14.90
CA HIS A 140 -7.83 -1.30 15.63
C HIS A 140 -8.07 -2.64 14.93
N GLN A 141 -9.21 -2.83 14.26
CA GLN A 141 -9.48 -4.07 13.53
C GLN A 141 -8.60 -4.18 12.28
N ILE A 142 -8.43 -3.07 11.55
CA ILE A 142 -7.52 -2.99 10.41
C ILE A 142 -6.08 -3.29 10.86
N ALA A 143 -5.64 -2.71 11.98
CA ALA A 143 -4.33 -2.97 12.55
C ALA A 143 -4.13 -4.45 12.94
N THR A 144 -5.14 -5.09 13.53
CA THR A 144 -5.11 -6.53 13.84
C THR A 144 -4.94 -7.38 12.58
N ARG A 145 -5.68 -7.07 11.50
CA ARG A 145 -5.56 -7.79 10.22
C ARG A 145 -4.19 -7.55 9.55
N MET A 146 -3.60 -6.37 9.78
CA MET A 146 -2.29 -6.01 9.24
C MET A 146 -1.09 -6.39 10.12
N ALA A 147 -1.32 -6.98 11.31
CA ALA A 147 -0.28 -7.20 12.32
C ALA A 147 0.94 -7.98 11.80
N SER A 148 0.75 -8.91 10.85
CA SER A 148 1.86 -9.69 10.26
C SER A 148 2.80 -8.89 9.35
N TYR A 149 2.45 -7.64 9.00
CA TYR A 149 3.20 -6.76 8.10
C TYR A 149 3.87 -5.57 8.81
N LEU A 150 3.61 -5.37 10.10
CA LEU A 150 4.07 -4.24 10.90
C LEU A 150 5.38 -4.51 11.64
#